data_AF-A0A3M3U2G3-F1
#
_entry.id   AF-A0A3M3U2G3-F1
#
_cell.length_a   1.000
_cell.length_b   1.000
_cell.length_c   1.000
_cell.angle_alpha   90.00
_cell.angle_beta   90.00
_cell.angle_gamma   90.00
#
_symmetry.space_group_name_H-M   'P 1'
#
loop_
_entity.id
_entity.type
_entity.pdbx_description
1 polymer ?
#
loop_
_entity_poly.entity_id
_entity_poly.type
_entity_poly.pdbx_seq_one_letter_code
_entity_poly.pdbx_strand_id
1 'polypeptide(L)'
;MQPNWLPSVRQAGRIETAGLLYRLDARRFVMDDQRQSPESVNKLNGLKNALLQTADTYGSLVSSPQEEQVWKQVKADARAYSDKIDQLVELSKSKSDSELFVFIRDITSPQAKVLQSSIEQLIEVNVKGAEQSGAIADKNYDSGLTVTLTLVVLAVIITLIVATLFTRSTARPVQALLESTRKIAEGDLRTTVEVNGADELTELQKATATMLSSLMGTIQHISDASGLLASAAEEMSSITQDSTQGIQRQTMETEQAATAVNQMTAAIEEVARNAVAASTSTQACEKSAQTGQDCVGQTIAALEKLSTTVDKTGVEVEGLAHQAQDIAKVVDVIRAIAEQTNLQALNAAIEAARAGEQGRGFAVVADEVRALAHRTQTSTQEIEQMIQGIQKNSSGAVQSMKQSNAETDATLLIAQQADVAIRDITTSISHINERNLMIATASEQQAHVARSVDENLVSIRDLSVQSSSASSQTSTASQELSRLAVDLSRLVSRFSV
;
A
#
# COMPACT_ATOMS: atom_id res chain seq x y z
N MET A 1 85.16 51.72 19.60
CA MET A 1 85.97 52.36 20.66
C MET A 1 85.46 53.77 20.81
N GLN A 2 85.03 54.18 22.00
CA GLN A 2 84.58 55.56 22.22
C GLN A 2 85.82 56.47 22.22
N PRO A 3 85.86 57.51 21.38
CA PRO A 3 86.94 58.46 21.43
C PRO A 3 86.86 59.29 22.73
N ASN A 4 88.00 59.52 23.35
CA ASN A 4 88.14 60.19 24.65
C ASN A 4 88.20 61.72 24.52
N TRP A 5 87.52 62.30 23.53
CA TRP A 5 87.62 63.73 23.21
C TRP A 5 87.36 64.65 24.42
N LEU A 6 86.27 64.40 25.16
CA LEU A 6 85.90 65.23 26.32
C LEU A 6 86.86 65.03 27.53
N PRO A 7 87.26 63.79 27.90
CA PRO A 7 88.36 63.56 28.83
C PRO A 7 89.68 64.26 28.43
N SER A 8 90.04 64.22 27.15
CA SER A 8 91.25 64.85 26.60
C SER A 8 91.25 66.37 26.78
N VAL A 9 90.15 67.07 26.45
CA VAL A 9 90.03 68.53 26.70
C VAL A 9 90.25 68.86 28.18
N ARG A 10 89.63 68.10 29.08
CA ARG A 10 89.77 68.30 30.54
C ARG A 10 91.21 68.09 31.01
N GLN A 11 91.90 67.09 30.49
CA GLN A 11 93.28 66.79 30.88
C GLN A 11 94.26 67.83 30.30
N ALA A 12 94.05 68.31 29.07
CA ALA A 12 94.84 69.42 28.52
C ALA A 12 94.72 70.70 29.37
N GLY A 13 93.51 71.03 29.85
CA GLY A 13 93.31 72.14 30.79
C GLY A 13 94.03 71.95 32.13
N ARG A 14 94.26 70.71 32.59
CA ARG A 14 95.10 70.45 33.78
C ARG A 14 96.58 70.70 33.50
N ILE A 15 97.08 70.36 32.31
CA ILE A 15 98.45 70.69 31.89
C ILE A 15 98.63 72.21 31.86
N GLU A 16 97.67 72.92 31.26
CA GLU A 16 97.64 74.39 31.23
C GLU A 16 97.74 74.99 32.64
N THR A 17 96.89 74.51 33.55
CA THR A 17 96.88 74.96 34.94
C THR A 17 98.22 74.70 35.64
N ALA A 18 98.80 73.51 35.47
CA ALA A 18 100.11 73.17 36.04
C ALA A 18 101.23 74.06 35.46
N GLY A 19 101.18 74.35 34.16
CA GLY A 19 102.15 75.22 33.48
C GLY A 19 102.05 76.67 33.96
N LEU A 20 100.84 77.19 34.15
CA LEU A 20 100.61 78.53 34.69
C LEU A 20 101.08 78.68 36.13
N LEU A 21 100.78 77.70 36.99
CA LEU A 21 101.26 77.68 38.38
C LEU A 21 102.80 77.64 38.44
N TYR A 22 103.42 76.78 37.63
CA TYR A 22 104.88 76.69 37.55
C TYR A 22 105.51 78.01 37.10
N ARG A 23 104.92 78.66 36.09
CA ARG A 23 105.35 79.97 35.59
C ARG A 23 105.19 81.08 36.62
N LEU A 24 104.10 81.08 37.38
CA LEU A 24 103.84 82.08 38.41
C LEU A 24 104.87 81.98 39.54
N ASP A 25 105.12 80.78 40.06
CA ASP A 25 106.09 80.57 41.14
C ASP A 25 107.54 80.78 40.65
N ALA A 26 107.86 80.48 39.39
CA ALA A 26 109.17 80.82 38.82
C ALA A 26 109.44 82.34 38.81
N ARG A 27 108.41 83.17 38.61
CA ARG A 27 108.55 84.63 38.73
C ARG A 27 108.66 85.08 40.18
N ARG A 28 107.87 84.49 41.06
CA ARG A 28 107.90 84.76 42.51
C ARG A 28 109.26 84.42 43.10
N PHE A 29 109.89 83.34 42.64
CA PHE A 29 111.23 82.90 43.05
C PHE A 29 112.30 83.97 42.82
N VAL A 30 112.21 84.78 41.75
CA VAL A 30 113.18 85.86 41.51
C VAL A 30 112.94 87.07 42.41
N MET A 31 111.72 87.24 42.93
CA MET A 31 111.33 88.34 43.81
C MET A 31 111.50 88.01 45.31
N ASP A 32 111.94 86.79 45.64
CA ASP A 32 112.07 86.30 47.02
C ASP A 32 113.48 86.53 47.56
N ASP A 33 113.61 87.29 48.64
CA ASP A 33 114.89 87.53 49.33
C ASP A 33 115.50 86.24 49.89
N GLN A 34 114.67 85.22 50.18
CA GLN A 34 115.09 83.87 50.59
C GLN A 34 115.00 82.84 49.45
N ARG A 35 115.18 83.26 48.19
CA ARG A 35 115.10 82.37 47.02
C ARG A 35 116.02 81.15 47.06
N GLN A 36 117.16 81.22 47.74
CA GLN A 36 118.09 80.08 47.90
C GLN A 36 117.72 79.15 49.07
N SER A 37 116.59 79.38 49.74
CA SER A 37 116.11 78.46 50.77
C SER A 37 115.76 77.10 50.14
N PRO A 38 116.00 75.98 50.84
CA PRO A 38 115.58 74.66 50.36
C PRO A 38 114.08 74.58 50.06
N GLU A 39 113.26 75.38 50.75
CA GLU A 39 111.80 75.41 50.58
C GLU A 39 111.40 76.03 49.22
N SER A 40 111.96 77.19 48.86
CA SER A 40 111.66 77.87 47.59
C SER A 40 112.11 77.04 46.37
N VAL A 41 113.28 76.40 46.45
CA VAL A 41 113.78 75.51 45.39
C VAL A 41 112.95 74.21 45.29
N ASN A 42 112.61 73.59 46.42
CA ASN A 42 111.79 72.37 46.42
C ASN A 42 110.37 72.62 45.90
N LYS A 43 109.78 73.79 46.20
CA LYS A 43 108.47 74.16 45.67
C LYS A 43 108.50 74.25 44.14
N LEU A 44 109.54 74.86 43.58
CA LEU A 44 109.71 74.95 42.13
C LEU A 44 109.87 73.57 41.48
N ASN A 45 110.69 72.70 42.09
CA ASN A 45 110.87 71.32 41.65
C ASN A 45 109.57 70.50 41.74
N GLY A 46 108.75 70.73 42.77
CA GLY A 46 107.43 70.12 42.90
C GLY A 46 106.49 70.50 41.75
N LEU A 47 106.45 71.78 41.38
CA LEU A 47 105.63 72.28 40.25
C LEU A 47 106.15 71.79 38.90
N LYS A 48 107.47 71.72 38.72
CA LYS A 48 108.10 71.08 37.56
C LYS A 48 107.63 69.64 37.40
N ASN A 49 107.72 68.85 38.46
CA ASN A 49 107.30 67.45 38.44
C ASN A 49 105.79 67.31 38.17
N ALA A 50 104.96 68.19 38.76
CA ALA A 50 103.53 68.21 38.51
C ALA A 50 103.20 68.51 37.04
N LEU A 51 103.87 69.49 36.42
CA LEU A 51 103.71 69.80 35.00
C LEU A 51 104.12 68.62 34.11
N LEU A 52 105.31 68.06 34.33
CA LEU A 52 105.83 66.95 33.53
C LEU A 52 104.97 65.68 33.68
N GLN A 53 104.53 65.36 34.90
CA GLN A 53 103.67 64.20 35.16
C GLN A 53 102.28 64.38 34.54
N THR A 54 101.68 65.57 34.66
CA THR A 54 100.36 65.86 34.07
C THR A 54 100.42 65.80 32.55
N ALA A 55 101.51 66.30 31.96
CA ALA A 55 101.78 66.19 30.53
C ALA A 55 101.98 64.74 30.08
N ASP A 56 102.66 63.89 30.86
CA ASP A 56 102.88 62.49 30.49
C ASP A 56 101.59 61.64 30.61
N THR A 57 100.78 61.90 31.65
CA THR A 57 99.51 61.20 31.91
C THR A 57 98.49 61.39 30.77
N TYR A 58 98.62 62.47 29.99
CA TYR A 58 97.74 62.72 28.84
C TYR A 58 97.81 61.60 27.77
N GLY A 59 98.94 60.88 27.67
CA GLY A 59 99.14 59.86 26.63
C GLY A 59 98.08 58.77 26.56
N SER A 60 97.39 58.44 27.66
CA SER A 60 96.32 57.43 27.67
C SER A 60 94.99 57.90 27.08
N LEU A 61 94.86 59.21 26.79
CA LEU A 61 93.60 59.81 26.31
C LEU A 61 93.62 60.09 24.81
N VAL A 62 94.75 59.87 24.14
CA VAL A 62 94.93 60.11 22.71
C VAL A 62 93.89 59.33 21.90
N SER A 63 93.09 60.06 21.14
CA SER A 63 91.97 59.59 20.33
C SER A 63 92.22 59.75 18.82
N SER A 64 93.29 60.45 18.41
CA SER A 64 93.70 60.55 17.00
C SER A 64 95.22 60.70 16.79
N PRO A 65 95.73 60.33 15.60
CA PRO A 65 97.15 60.56 15.25
C PRO A 65 97.57 62.03 15.32
N GLN A 66 96.66 62.95 14.96
CA GLN A 66 96.92 64.39 15.01
C GLN A 66 97.04 64.89 16.46
N GLU A 67 96.17 64.42 17.36
CA GLU A 67 96.26 64.69 18.79
C GLU A 67 97.55 64.14 19.39
N GLU A 68 97.96 62.93 18.99
CA GLU A 68 99.22 62.32 19.45
C GLU A 68 100.45 63.17 19.14
N GLN A 69 100.48 63.76 17.94
CA GLN A 69 101.56 64.64 17.51
C GLN A 69 101.62 65.92 18.35
N VAL A 70 100.49 66.58 18.56
CA VAL A 70 100.42 67.81 19.36
C VAL A 70 100.74 67.52 20.83
N TRP A 71 100.28 66.41 21.39
CA TRP A 71 100.63 65.99 22.75
C TRP A 71 102.15 65.78 22.92
N LYS A 72 102.81 65.12 21.97
CA LYS A 72 104.28 64.96 21.98
C LYS A 72 104.98 66.32 21.96
N GLN A 73 104.46 67.30 21.22
CA GLN A 73 104.97 68.67 21.21
C GLN A 73 104.80 69.36 22.57
N VAL A 74 103.62 69.27 23.21
CA VAL A 74 103.40 69.79 24.57
C VAL A 74 104.40 69.20 25.56
N LYS A 75 104.67 67.88 25.48
CA LYS A 75 105.65 67.23 26.35
C LYS A 75 107.07 67.73 26.13
N ALA A 76 107.47 67.95 24.88
CA ALA A 76 108.77 68.52 24.54
C ALA A 76 108.90 69.97 25.04
N ASP A 77 107.87 70.79 24.84
CA ASP A 77 107.84 72.19 25.27
C ASP A 77 107.81 72.33 26.79
N ALA A 78 107.14 71.41 27.50
CA ALA A 78 107.10 71.37 28.96
C ALA A 78 108.48 71.05 29.55
N ARG A 79 109.23 70.14 28.92
CA ARG A 79 110.62 69.85 29.28
C ARG A 79 111.52 71.03 28.98
N ALA A 80 111.46 71.59 27.77
CA ALA A 80 112.26 72.74 27.38
C ALA A 80 112.01 73.96 28.29
N TYR A 81 110.74 74.18 28.68
CA TYR A 81 110.40 75.22 29.66
C TYR A 81 111.01 74.92 31.03
N SER A 82 110.89 73.68 31.50
CA SER A 82 111.49 73.25 32.77
C SER A 82 113.00 73.41 32.79
N ASP A 83 113.70 73.10 31.70
CA ASP A 83 115.15 73.26 31.57
C ASP A 83 115.57 74.75 31.64
N LYS A 84 114.76 75.66 31.07
CA LYS A 84 115.00 77.11 31.20
C LYS A 84 114.80 77.59 32.63
N ILE A 85 113.83 77.02 33.35
CA ILE A 85 113.63 77.33 34.75
C ILE A 85 114.78 76.77 35.61
N ASP A 86 115.32 75.59 35.31
CA ASP A 86 116.51 75.09 36.00
C ASP A 86 117.72 76.03 35.81
N GLN A 87 117.90 76.57 34.59
CA GLN A 87 118.92 77.59 34.32
C GLN A 87 118.68 78.89 35.11
N LEU A 88 117.41 79.30 35.27
CA LEU A 88 117.05 80.45 36.11
C LEU A 88 117.43 80.21 37.58
N VAL A 89 117.15 79.02 38.11
CA VAL A 89 117.53 78.63 39.48
C VAL A 89 119.06 78.64 39.63
N GLU A 90 119.83 78.14 38.67
CA GLU A 90 121.29 78.15 38.76
C GLU A 90 121.88 79.58 38.67
N LEU A 91 121.39 80.40 37.74
CA LEU A 91 121.79 81.80 37.61
C LEU A 91 121.51 82.60 38.89
N SER A 92 120.43 82.26 39.60
CA SER A 92 120.01 82.97 40.81
C SER A 92 120.98 82.88 41.98
N LYS A 93 122.00 81.99 41.91
CA LYS A 93 123.07 81.86 42.91
C LYS A 93 124.16 82.93 42.81
N SER A 94 124.37 83.49 41.61
CA SER A 94 125.52 84.38 41.33
C SER A 94 125.15 85.71 40.68
N LYS A 95 123.92 85.84 40.17
CA LYS A 95 123.46 86.99 39.39
C LYS A 95 122.58 87.93 40.19
N SER A 96 122.61 89.21 39.79
CA SER A 96 121.76 90.26 40.35
C SER A 96 120.30 90.08 39.94
N ASP A 97 119.37 90.63 40.72
CA ASP A 97 117.93 90.53 40.46
C ASP A 97 117.54 91.14 39.10
N SER A 98 118.23 92.20 38.67
CA SER A 98 118.05 92.79 37.33
C SER A 98 118.41 91.83 36.21
N GLU A 99 119.46 91.02 36.36
CA GLU A 99 119.86 90.03 35.35
C GLU A 99 118.89 88.84 35.30
N LEU A 100 118.36 88.41 36.47
CA LEU A 100 117.33 87.37 36.54
C LEU A 100 116.01 87.82 35.91
N PHE A 101 115.63 89.09 36.08
CA PHE A 101 114.44 89.64 35.44
C PHE A 101 114.57 89.69 33.91
N VAL A 102 115.75 90.03 33.38
CA VAL A 102 116.05 89.96 31.95
C VAL A 102 115.95 88.51 31.45
N PHE A 103 116.50 87.54 32.19
CA PHE A 103 116.36 86.12 31.84
C PHE A 103 114.91 85.65 31.84
N ILE A 104 114.09 86.14 32.79
CA ILE A 104 112.65 85.87 32.77
C ILE A 104 111.99 86.45 31.52
N ARG A 105 112.29 87.70 31.17
CA ARG A 105 111.66 88.41 30.06
C ARG A 105 112.05 87.82 28.71
N ASP A 106 113.33 87.53 28.51
CA ASP A 106 113.90 87.22 27.19
C ASP A 106 114.06 85.72 26.93
N ILE A 107 114.09 84.88 27.97
CA ILE A 107 114.27 83.42 27.82
C ILE A 107 113.06 82.63 28.34
N THR A 108 112.71 82.76 29.63
CA THR A 108 111.66 81.90 30.20
C THR A 108 110.26 82.30 29.73
N SER A 109 109.96 83.58 29.57
CA SER A 109 108.63 84.06 29.14
C SER A 109 108.30 83.68 27.70
N PRO A 110 109.22 83.76 26.71
CA PRO A 110 109.01 83.21 25.38
C PRO A 110 108.81 81.69 25.41
N GLN A 111 109.63 80.95 26.17
CA GLN A 111 109.49 79.49 26.25
C GLN A 111 108.16 79.06 26.90
N ALA A 112 107.68 79.81 27.90
CA ALA A 112 106.36 79.60 28.47
C ALA A 112 105.22 79.86 27.47
N LYS A 113 105.38 80.83 26.56
CA LYS A 113 104.40 81.08 25.49
C LYS A 113 104.38 79.93 24.47
N VAL A 114 105.53 79.34 24.15
CA VAL A 114 105.60 78.15 23.27
C VAL A 114 104.82 76.99 23.88
N LEU A 115 105.06 76.69 25.16
CA LEU A 115 104.29 75.66 25.88
C LEU A 115 102.79 75.97 25.93
N GLN A 116 102.42 77.22 26.22
CA GLN A 116 101.01 77.63 26.22
C GLN A 116 100.36 77.40 24.84
N SER A 117 101.04 77.79 23.76
CA SER A 117 100.54 77.64 22.39
C SER A 117 100.37 76.16 22.00
N SER A 118 101.27 75.27 22.41
CA SER A 118 101.10 73.84 22.12
C SER A 118 99.98 73.20 22.95
N ILE A 119 99.75 73.66 24.18
CA ILE A 119 98.59 73.24 24.98
C ILE A 119 97.28 73.73 24.35
N GLU A 120 97.22 74.97 23.88
CA GLU A 120 96.04 75.53 23.18
C GLU A 120 95.72 74.74 21.91
N GLN A 121 96.74 74.39 21.11
CA GLN A 121 96.56 73.51 19.95
C GLN A 121 96.03 72.12 20.35
N LEU A 122 96.48 71.57 21.48
CA LEU A 122 96.01 70.29 21.97
C LEU A 122 94.53 70.34 22.34
N ILE A 123 94.10 71.42 23.00
CA ILE A 123 92.69 71.66 23.32
C ILE A 123 91.87 71.78 22.02
N GLU A 124 92.33 72.56 21.05
CA GLU A 124 91.60 72.81 19.80
C GLU A 124 91.34 71.53 19.00
N VAL A 125 92.35 70.64 18.87
CA VAL A 125 92.20 69.35 18.17
C VAL A 125 91.13 68.49 18.83
N ASN A 126 91.07 68.46 20.16
CA ASN A 126 90.09 67.66 20.87
C ASN A 126 88.68 68.26 20.85
N VAL A 127 88.55 69.58 20.87
CA VAL A 127 87.26 70.26 20.69
C VAL A 127 86.69 69.96 19.31
N LYS A 128 87.50 70.07 18.24
CA LYS A 128 87.09 69.71 16.87
C LYS A 128 86.69 68.23 16.74
N GLY A 129 87.46 67.33 17.37
CA GLY A 129 87.13 65.91 17.41
C GLY A 129 85.79 65.62 18.10
N ALA A 130 85.51 66.30 19.22
CA ALA A 130 84.24 66.20 19.94
C ALA A 130 83.05 66.67 19.09
N GLU A 131 83.17 67.82 18.42
CA GLU A 131 82.11 68.37 17.55
C GLU A 131 81.78 67.44 16.38
N GLN A 132 82.80 66.90 15.70
CA GLN A 132 82.61 65.95 14.60
C GLN A 132 81.91 64.67 15.07
N SER A 133 82.30 64.14 16.23
CA SER A 133 81.65 62.96 16.79
C SER A 133 80.19 63.22 17.17
N GLY A 134 79.85 64.44 17.59
CA GLY A 134 78.47 64.88 17.84
C GLY A 134 77.63 64.90 16.56
N ALA A 135 78.14 65.52 15.49
CA ALA A 135 77.42 65.59 14.20
C ALA A 135 77.17 64.21 13.56
N ILE A 136 78.08 63.25 13.76
CA ILE A 136 77.89 61.86 13.29
C ILE A 136 76.78 61.16 14.11
N ALA A 137 76.71 61.41 15.41
CA ALA A 137 75.66 60.85 16.27
C ALA A 137 74.27 61.34 15.87
N ASP A 138 74.11 62.64 15.57
CA ASP A 138 72.83 63.21 15.12
C ASP A 138 72.37 62.60 13.78
N LYS A 139 73.27 62.47 12.80
CA LYS A 139 72.94 61.84 11.51
C LYS A 139 72.50 60.38 11.64
N ASN A 140 73.14 59.63 12.54
CA ASN A 140 72.78 58.24 12.79
C ASN A 140 71.41 58.13 13.48
N TYR A 141 71.08 59.07 14.37
CA TYR A 141 69.77 59.13 15.02
C TYR A 141 68.65 59.42 14.02
N ASP A 142 68.79 60.44 13.17
CA ASP A 142 67.79 60.80 12.16
C ASP A 142 67.56 59.68 11.12
N SER A 143 68.66 59.04 10.68
CA SER A 143 68.59 57.90 9.76
C SER A 143 67.88 56.71 10.40
N GLY A 144 68.17 56.43 11.67
CA GLY A 144 67.51 55.36 12.43
C GLY A 144 66.01 55.59 12.55
N LEU A 145 65.60 56.81 12.91
CA LEU A 145 64.19 57.18 13.06
C LEU A 145 63.41 57.03 11.74
N THR A 146 63.99 57.47 10.62
CA THR A 146 63.36 57.36 9.28
C THR A 146 63.17 55.90 8.84
N VAL A 147 64.17 55.04 9.06
CA VAL A 147 64.08 53.61 8.72
C VAL A 147 63.01 52.91 9.57
N THR A 148 62.94 53.19 10.88
CA THR A 148 61.90 52.61 11.73
C THR A 148 60.50 53.05 11.30
N LEU A 149 60.31 54.34 10.98
CA LEU A 149 59.01 54.89 10.63
C LEU A 149 58.49 54.34 9.29
N THR A 150 59.38 54.17 8.30
CA THR A 150 59.02 53.56 7.00
C THR A 150 58.61 52.10 7.15
N LEU A 151 59.31 51.30 7.97
CA LEU A 151 58.94 49.92 8.26
C LEU A 151 57.56 49.81 8.95
N VAL A 152 57.26 50.71 9.89
CA VAL A 152 55.95 50.74 10.56
C VAL A 152 54.84 51.04 9.56
N VAL A 153 55.01 52.05 8.70
CA VAL A 153 54.00 52.40 7.68
C VAL A 153 53.78 51.24 6.71
N LEU A 154 54.85 50.59 6.23
CA LEU A 154 54.75 49.46 5.32
C LEU A 154 54.01 48.28 5.95
N ALA A 155 54.30 47.98 7.23
CA ALA A 155 53.61 46.92 7.97
C ALA A 155 52.10 47.20 8.12
N VAL A 156 51.72 48.45 8.39
CA VAL A 156 50.30 48.86 8.46
C VAL A 156 49.60 48.69 7.12
N ILE A 157 50.23 49.10 6.02
CA ILE A 157 49.65 48.96 4.66
C ILE A 157 49.45 47.49 4.31
N ILE A 158 50.47 46.65 4.53
CA ILE A 158 50.37 45.20 4.27
C ILE A 158 49.25 44.58 5.12
N THR A 159 49.15 44.95 6.39
CA THR A 159 48.08 44.46 7.28
C THR A 159 46.69 44.84 6.77
N LEU A 160 46.50 46.07 6.28
CA LEU A 160 45.23 46.52 5.70
C LEU A 160 44.89 45.79 4.39
N ILE A 161 45.88 45.55 3.53
CA ILE A 161 45.69 44.79 2.29
C ILE A 161 45.28 43.35 2.60
N VAL A 162 46.00 42.67 3.50
CA VAL A 162 45.67 41.29 3.89
C VAL A 162 44.29 41.23 4.55
N ALA A 163 43.98 42.16 5.47
CA ALA A 163 42.68 42.21 6.14
C ALA A 163 41.52 42.40 5.14
N THR A 164 41.69 43.26 4.13
CA THR A 164 40.66 43.50 3.12
C THR A 164 40.49 42.31 2.16
N LEU A 165 41.58 41.65 1.75
CA LEU A 165 41.52 40.42 0.95
C LEU A 165 40.85 39.28 1.72
N PHE A 166 41.21 39.07 3.00
CA PHE A 166 40.63 38.03 3.85
C PHE A 166 39.13 38.27 4.11
N THR A 167 38.74 39.53 4.34
CA THR A 167 37.33 39.89 4.52
C THR A 167 36.51 39.64 3.25
N ARG A 168 37.07 39.95 2.07
CA ARG A 168 36.38 39.74 0.79
C ARG A 168 36.33 38.26 0.37
N SER A 169 37.40 37.51 0.58
CA SER A 169 37.50 36.11 0.13
C SER A 169 36.83 35.12 1.09
N THR A 170 36.79 35.42 2.39
CA THR A 170 36.31 34.46 3.40
C THR A 170 35.09 34.99 4.16
N ALA A 171 35.19 36.15 4.79
CA ALA A 171 34.13 36.61 5.70
C ALA A 171 32.78 36.86 4.99
N ARG A 172 32.81 37.50 3.81
CA ARG A 172 31.58 37.79 3.04
C ARG A 172 30.91 36.52 2.49
N PRO A 173 31.60 35.60 1.79
CA PRO A 173 30.96 34.38 1.30
C PRO A 173 30.44 33.47 2.43
N VAL A 174 31.12 33.42 3.57
CA VAL A 174 30.63 32.69 4.76
C VAL A 174 29.33 33.29 5.30
N GLN A 175 29.23 34.62 5.38
CA GLN A 175 28.00 35.29 5.81
C GLN A 175 26.84 35.05 4.83
N ALA A 176 27.10 35.12 3.52
CA ALA A 176 26.08 34.86 2.50
C ALA A 176 25.60 33.39 2.57
N LEU A 177 26.53 32.44 2.69
CA LEU A 177 26.19 31.03 2.84
C LEU A 177 25.37 30.80 4.13
N LEU A 178 25.77 31.39 5.26
CA LEU A 178 25.03 31.32 6.51
C LEU A 178 23.60 31.86 6.38
N GLU A 179 23.41 32.95 5.65
CA GLU A 179 22.08 33.52 5.42
C GLU A 179 21.21 32.58 4.58
N SER A 180 21.73 32.03 3.48
CA SER A 180 21.02 31.02 2.68
C SER A 180 20.70 29.77 3.51
N THR A 181 21.63 29.25 4.30
CA THR A 181 21.38 28.09 5.16
C THR A 181 20.34 28.37 6.24
N ARG A 182 20.30 29.60 6.81
CA ARG A 182 19.24 30.00 7.75
C ARG A 182 17.87 30.01 7.08
N LYS A 183 17.75 30.57 5.87
CA LYS A 183 16.50 30.55 5.09
C LYS A 183 16.03 29.12 4.82
N ILE A 184 16.95 28.23 4.43
CA ILE A 184 16.66 26.80 4.23
C ILE A 184 16.17 26.15 5.53
N ALA A 185 16.80 26.44 6.67
CA ALA A 185 16.40 25.91 7.97
C ALA A 185 15.03 26.43 8.46
N GLU A 186 14.66 27.65 8.09
CA GLU A 186 13.33 28.22 8.33
C GLU A 186 12.26 27.67 7.37
N GLY A 187 12.67 26.97 6.32
CA GLY A 187 11.79 26.34 5.34
C GLY A 187 11.60 27.13 4.04
N ASP A 188 12.33 28.25 3.82
CA ASP A 188 12.29 28.97 2.55
C ASP A 188 13.32 28.39 1.57
N LEU A 189 12.86 27.50 0.69
CA LEU A 189 13.66 26.82 -0.32
C LEU A 189 13.76 27.61 -1.63
N ARG A 190 13.07 28.74 -1.76
CA ARG A 190 13.17 29.65 -2.93
C ARG A 190 14.47 30.44 -2.95
N THR A 191 15.24 30.40 -1.87
CA THR A 191 16.55 31.04 -1.80
C THR A 191 17.52 30.38 -2.77
N THR A 192 18.45 31.15 -3.34
CA THR A 192 19.53 30.61 -4.17
C THR A 192 20.84 30.58 -3.37
N VAL A 193 21.67 29.56 -3.62
CA VAL A 193 23.04 29.49 -3.11
C VAL A 193 23.95 29.97 -4.24
N GLU A 194 24.45 31.20 -4.12
CA GLU A 194 25.43 31.72 -5.08
C GLU A 194 26.76 30.98 -4.90
N VAL A 195 27.27 30.42 -6.00
CA VAL A 195 28.56 29.73 -6.04
C VAL A 195 29.57 30.65 -6.71
N ASN A 196 30.53 31.18 -5.94
CA ASN A 196 31.52 32.14 -6.42
C ASN A 196 32.92 31.80 -5.87
N GLY A 197 33.85 31.45 -6.75
CA GLY A 197 35.25 31.17 -6.39
C GLY A 197 35.79 29.87 -6.98
N ALA A 198 36.92 29.39 -6.45
CA ALA A 198 37.55 28.13 -6.82
C ALA A 198 38.25 27.43 -5.62
N ASP A 199 37.87 27.77 -4.40
CA ASP A 199 38.44 27.29 -3.15
C ASP A 199 37.53 26.28 -2.43
N GLU A 200 37.94 25.80 -1.26
CA GLU A 200 37.18 24.86 -0.43
C GLU A 200 35.81 25.43 -0.02
N LEU A 201 35.70 26.75 0.09
CA LEU A 201 34.44 27.41 0.42
C LEU A 201 33.47 27.37 -0.77
N THR A 202 33.98 27.43 -1.99
CA THR A 202 33.21 27.26 -3.22
C THR A 202 32.68 25.83 -3.34
N GLU A 203 33.49 24.81 -3.00
CA GLU A 203 33.02 23.42 -2.94
C GLU A 203 31.90 23.23 -1.90
N LEU A 204 32.00 23.91 -0.74
CA LEU A 204 30.93 23.93 0.26
C LEU A 204 29.64 24.59 -0.26
N GLN A 205 29.75 25.70 -1.00
CA GLN A 205 28.61 26.35 -1.66
C GLN A 205 27.95 25.41 -2.67
N LYS A 206 28.73 24.74 -3.53
CA LYS A 206 28.20 23.75 -4.49
C LYS A 206 27.48 22.59 -3.79
N ALA A 207 28.09 22.02 -2.74
CA ALA A 207 27.47 20.94 -1.97
C ALA A 207 26.15 21.38 -1.34
N THR A 208 26.09 22.61 -0.82
CA THR A 208 24.87 23.20 -0.25
C THR A 208 23.80 23.46 -1.32
N ALA A 209 24.19 23.92 -2.51
CA ALA A 209 23.27 24.10 -3.64
C ALA A 209 22.67 22.76 -4.12
N THR A 210 23.50 21.72 -4.22
CA THR A 210 23.03 20.36 -4.54
C THR A 210 22.09 19.82 -3.46
N MET A 211 22.41 20.02 -2.19
CA MET A 211 21.53 19.65 -1.06
C MET A 211 20.17 20.36 -1.15
N LEU A 212 20.16 21.66 -1.44
CA LEU A 212 18.93 22.43 -1.63
C LEU A 212 18.08 21.88 -2.80
N SER A 213 18.71 21.62 -3.95
CA SER A 213 18.01 21.05 -5.12
C SER A 213 17.42 19.67 -4.81
N SER A 214 18.18 18.79 -4.15
CA SER A 214 17.67 17.48 -3.72
C SER A 214 16.53 17.60 -2.70
N LEU A 215 16.61 18.56 -1.77
CA LEU A 215 15.55 18.82 -0.80
C LEU A 215 14.27 19.32 -1.49
N MET A 216 14.37 20.30 -2.41
CA MET A 216 13.24 20.77 -3.22
C MET A 216 12.59 19.62 -3.99
N GLY A 217 13.37 18.80 -4.68
CA GLY A 217 12.86 17.63 -5.41
C GLY A 217 12.16 16.64 -4.49
N THR A 218 12.72 16.37 -3.31
CA THR A 218 12.11 15.47 -2.31
C THR A 218 10.78 16.02 -1.80
N ILE A 219 10.72 17.31 -1.48
CA ILE A 219 9.51 17.98 -0.99
C ILE A 219 8.42 17.98 -2.08
N GLN A 220 8.77 18.27 -3.34
CA GLN A 220 7.84 18.19 -4.46
C GLN A 220 7.28 16.76 -4.64
N HIS A 221 8.14 15.74 -4.62
CA HIS A 221 7.71 14.35 -4.71
C HIS A 221 6.76 13.95 -3.58
N ILE A 222 7.00 14.39 -2.33
CA ILE A 222 6.09 14.13 -1.21
C ILE A 222 4.75 14.86 -1.41
N SER A 223 4.76 16.10 -1.91
CA SER A 223 3.54 16.85 -2.24
C SER A 223 2.69 16.11 -3.26
N ASP A 224 3.29 15.68 -4.37
CA ASP A 224 2.60 14.97 -5.46
C ASP A 224 2.07 13.62 -4.98
N ALA A 225 2.88 12.87 -4.22
CA ALA A 225 2.47 11.59 -3.64
C ALA A 225 1.32 11.75 -2.63
N SER A 226 1.32 12.83 -1.85
CA SER A 226 0.22 13.14 -0.93
C SER A 226 -1.07 13.47 -1.69
N GLY A 227 -0.98 14.22 -2.78
CA GLY A 227 -2.13 14.48 -3.66
C GLY A 227 -2.71 13.20 -4.26
N LEU A 228 -1.86 12.31 -4.78
CA LEU A 228 -2.29 11.00 -5.28
C LEU A 228 -2.92 10.13 -4.20
N LEU A 229 -2.35 10.13 -2.98
CA LEU A 229 -2.88 9.38 -1.85
C LEU A 229 -4.27 9.88 -1.43
N ALA A 230 -4.48 11.20 -1.42
CA ALA A 230 -5.79 11.79 -1.13
C ALA A 230 -6.85 11.37 -2.17
N SER A 231 -6.53 11.47 -3.46
CA SER A 231 -7.44 11.06 -4.53
C SER A 231 -7.76 9.57 -4.48
N ALA A 232 -6.76 8.71 -4.25
CA ALA A 232 -6.97 7.26 -4.13
C ALA A 232 -7.83 6.90 -2.90
N ALA A 233 -7.67 7.64 -1.80
CA ALA A 233 -8.50 7.46 -0.61
C ALA A 233 -9.97 7.88 -0.85
N GLU A 234 -10.21 8.97 -1.58
CA GLU A 234 -11.56 9.40 -1.99
C GLU A 234 -12.22 8.37 -2.92
N GLU A 235 -11.48 7.87 -3.91
CA GLU A 235 -11.96 6.82 -4.82
C GLU A 235 -12.30 5.53 -4.06
N MET A 236 -11.44 5.11 -3.13
CA MET A 236 -11.70 3.94 -2.28
C MET A 236 -12.92 4.14 -1.38
N SER A 237 -13.15 5.35 -0.86
CA SER A 237 -14.35 5.69 -0.11
C SER A 237 -15.61 5.57 -0.97
N SER A 238 -15.56 6.04 -2.22
CA SER A 238 -16.68 5.91 -3.17
C SER A 238 -16.98 4.45 -3.50
N ILE A 239 -15.96 3.66 -3.85
CA ILE A 239 -16.11 2.23 -4.15
C ILE A 239 -16.69 1.47 -2.94
N THR A 240 -16.27 1.85 -1.74
CA THR A 240 -16.76 1.23 -0.50
C THR A 240 -18.22 1.59 -0.21
N GLN A 241 -18.62 2.83 -0.49
CA GLN A 241 -20.03 3.26 -0.40
C GLN A 241 -20.91 2.44 -1.35
N ASP A 242 -20.48 2.28 -2.61
CA ASP A 242 -21.19 1.50 -3.62
C ASP A 242 -21.26 0.02 -3.24
N SER A 243 -20.14 -0.53 -2.74
CA SER A 243 -20.09 -1.91 -2.23
C SER A 243 -21.08 -2.13 -1.08
N THR A 244 -21.17 -1.16 -0.15
CA THR A 244 -22.10 -1.24 0.99
C THR A 244 -23.56 -1.24 0.51
N GLN A 245 -23.93 -0.41 -0.46
CA GLN A 245 -25.26 -0.46 -1.07
C GLN A 245 -25.52 -1.77 -1.82
N GLY A 246 -24.52 -2.29 -2.52
CA GLY A 246 -24.59 -3.59 -3.19
C GLY A 246 -24.88 -4.73 -2.21
N ILE A 247 -24.16 -4.77 -1.09
CA ILE A 247 -24.34 -5.77 -0.02
C ILE A 247 -25.75 -5.68 0.60
N GLN A 248 -26.28 -4.47 0.80
CA GLN A 248 -27.65 -4.28 1.28
C GLN A 248 -28.69 -4.85 0.31
N ARG A 249 -28.54 -4.60 -1.00
CA ARG A 249 -29.42 -5.19 -2.02
C ARG A 249 -29.31 -6.70 -2.06
N GLN A 250 -28.09 -7.24 -2.04
CA GLN A 250 -27.84 -8.68 -2.00
C GLN A 250 -28.49 -9.33 -0.77
N THR A 251 -28.46 -8.68 0.39
CA THR A 251 -29.11 -9.18 1.61
C THR A 251 -30.63 -9.29 1.41
N MET A 252 -31.28 -8.26 0.86
CA MET A 252 -32.72 -8.28 0.58
C MET A 252 -33.10 -9.36 -0.44
N GLU A 253 -32.32 -9.50 -1.52
CA GLU A 253 -32.55 -10.54 -2.53
C GLU A 253 -32.36 -11.95 -1.96
N THR A 254 -31.39 -12.13 -1.06
CA THR A 254 -31.15 -13.41 -0.38
C THR A 254 -32.30 -13.77 0.56
N GLU A 255 -32.85 -12.81 1.30
CA GLU A 255 -34.03 -13.02 2.16
C GLU A 255 -35.29 -13.38 1.34
N GLN A 256 -35.48 -12.72 0.19
CA GLN A 256 -36.56 -13.06 -0.74
C GLN A 256 -36.38 -14.46 -1.33
N ALA A 257 -35.16 -14.82 -1.74
CA ALA A 257 -34.83 -16.14 -2.24
C ALA A 257 -35.09 -17.22 -1.17
N ALA A 258 -34.72 -16.97 0.09
CA ALA A 258 -34.96 -17.90 1.20
C ALA A 258 -36.46 -18.11 1.43
N THR A 259 -37.25 -17.05 1.33
CA THR A 259 -38.72 -17.13 1.40
C THR A 259 -39.28 -17.98 0.26
N ALA A 260 -38.80 -17.76 -0.97
CA ALA A 260 -39.23 -18.52 -2.14
C ALA A 260 -38.86 -20.01 -2.05
N VAL A 261 -37.67 -20.34 -1.54
CA VAL A 261 -37.22 -21.72 -1.33
C VAL A 261 -38.06 -22.42 -0.26
N ASN A 262 -38.43 -21.72 0.82
CA ASN A 262 -39.35 -22.26 1.82
C ASN A 262 -40.74 -22.55 1.23
N GLN A 263 -41.29 -21.62 0.44
CA GLN A 263 -42.57 -21.84 -0.26
C GLN A 263 -42.48 -23.00 -1.26
N MET A 264 -41.38 -23.09 -2.00
CA MET A 264 -41.12 -24.17 -2.95
C MET A 264 -41.04 -25.53 -2.23
N THR A 265 -40.37 -25.60 -1.08
CA THR A 265 -40.27 -26.82 -0.27
C THR A 265 -41.66 -27.29 0.19
N ALA A 266 -42.48 -26.36 0.70
CA ALA A 266 -43.85 -26.68 1.10
C ALA A 266 -44.70 -27.20 -0.07
N ALA A 267 -44.58 -26.58 -1.25
CA ALA A 267 -45.28 -27.01 -2.45
C ALA A 267 -44.82 -28.40 -2.94
N ILE A 268 -43.51 -28.69 -2.89
CA ILE A 268 -42.97 -30.00 -3.26
C ILE A 268 -43.49 -31.09 -2.31
N GLU A 269 -43.51 -30.84 -1.00
CA GLU A 269 -44.09 -31.79 -0.05
C GLU A 269 -45.58 -32.04 -0.30
N GLU A 270 -46.32 -31.01 -0.71
CA GLU A 270 -47.73 -31.15 -1.10
C GLU A 270 -47.89 -32.01 -2.35
N VAL A 271 -47.04 -31.83 -3.37
CA VAL A 271 -47.03 -32.68 -4.57
C VAL A 271 -46.71 -34.14 -4.21
N ALA A 272 -45.73 -34.38 -3.33
CA ALA A 272 -45.41 -35.72 -2.85
C ALA A 272 -46.60 -36.38 -2.14
N ARG A 273 -47.26 -35.65 -1.22
CA ARG A 273 -48.47 -36.13 -0.53
C ARG A 273 -49.60 -36.43 -1.51
N ASN A 274 -49.82 -35.58 -2.50
CA ASN A 274 -50.84 -35.77 -3.53
C ASN A 274 -50.54 -37.00 -4.41
N ALA A 275 -49.28 -37.24 -4.77
CA ALA A 275 -48.88 -38.42 -5.52
C ALA A 275 -49.16 -39.72 -4.74
N VAL A 276 -48.87 -39.75 -3.44
CA VAL A 276 -49.18 -40.89 -2.56
C VAL A 276 -50.69 -41.10 -2.41
N ALA A 277 -51.46 -40.02 -2.23
CA ALA A 277 -52.93 -40.09 -2.17
C ALA A 277 -53.53 -40.59 -3.49
N ALA A 278 -53.00 -40.14 -4.63
CA ALA A 278 -53.40 -40.61 -5.94
C ALA A 278 -53.06 -42.10 -6.15
N SER A 279 -51.87 -42.56 -5.71
CA SER A 279 -51.48 -43.97 -5.73
C SER A 279 -52.45 -44.84 -4.91
N THR A 280 -52.80 -44.40 -3.70
CA THR A 280 -53.79 -45.08 -2.85
C THR A 280 -55.16 -45.16 -3.54
N SER A 281 -55.60 -44.08 -4.19
CA SER A 281 -56.85 -44.05 -4.94
C SER A 281 -56.82 -44.98 -6.16
N THR A 282 -55.70 -45.04 -6.88
CA THR A 282 -55.54 -45.98 -8.01
C THR A 282 -55.59 -47.43 -7.56
N GLN A 283 -55.00 -47.80 -6.42
CA GLN A 283 -55.11 -49.15 -5.87
C GLN A 283 -56.57 -49.53 -5.55
N ALA A 284 -57.35 -48.59 -5.03
CA ALA A 284 -58.78 -48.80 -4.78
C ALA A 284 -59.57 -48.98 -6.10
N CYS A 285 -59.25 -48.20 -7.13
CA CYS A 285 -59.83 -48.35 -8.47
C CYS A 285 -59.45 -49.70 -9.10
N GLU A 286 -58.20 -50.14 -8.97
CA GLU A 286 -57.72 -51.44 -9.47
C GLU A 286 -58.50 -52.60 -8.85
N LYS A 287 -58.69 -52.58 -7.52
CA LYS A 287 -59.52 -53.58 -6.82
C LYS A 287 -60.98 -53.58 -7.30
N SER A 288 -61.53 -52.40 -7.57
CA SER A 288 -62.90 -52.26 -8.08
C SER A 288 -63.02 -52.77 -9.52
N ALA A 289 -62.03 -52.49 -10.37
CA ALA A 289 -61.96 -53.00 -11.73
C ALA A 289 -61.82 -54.52 -11.76
N GLN A 290 -60.98 -55.10 -10.88
CA GLN A 290 -60.86 -56.56 -10.74
C GLN A 290 -62.19 -57.19 -10.33
N THR A 291 -62.89 -56.60 -9.36
CA THR A 291 -64.22 -57.08 -8.95
C THR A 291 -65.23 -56.99 -10.10
N GLY A 292 -65.17 -55.90 -10.89
CA GLY A 292 -65.98 -55.74 -12.10
C GLY A 292 -65.68 -56.81 -13.15
N GLN A 293 -64.41 -57.11 -13.37
CA GLN A 293 -63.97 -58.16 -14.29
C GLN A 293 -64.50 -59.54 -13.88
N ASP A 294 -64.38 -59.89 -12.59
CA ASP A 294 -64.89 -61.16 -12.06
C ASP A 294 -66.41 -61.28 -12.27
N CYS A 295 -67.15 -60.18 -12.08
CA CYS A 295 -68.61 -60.15 -12.27
C CYS A 295 -69.01 -60.31 -13.76
N VAL A 296 -68.29 -59.66 -14.67
CA VAL A 296 -68.48 -59.85 -16.12
C VAL A 296 -68.13 -61.28 -16.54
N GLY A 297 -67.05 -61.85 -16.00
CA GLY A 297 -66.67 -63.25 -16.23
C GLY A 297 -67.77 -64.23 -15.79
N GLN A 298 -68.37 -64.01 -14.62
CA GLN A 298 -69.53 -64.79 -14.16
C GLN A 298 -70.75 -64.62 -15.08
N THR A 299 -70.98 -63.41 -15.60
CA THR A 299 -72.07 -63.12 -16.54
C THR A 299 -71.89 -63.86 -17.86
N ILE A 300 -70.67 -63.85 -18.41
CA ILE A 300 -70.32 -64.61 -19.62
C ILE A 300 -70.61 -66.10 -19.42
N ALA A 301 -70.12 -66.70 -18.32
CA ALA A 301 -70.36 -68.11 -18.02
C ALA A 301 -71.86 -68.44 -17.84
N ALA A 302 -72.65 -67.53 -17.25
CA ALA A 302 -74.09 -67.69 -17.11
C ALA A 302 -74.81 -67.63 -18.46
N LEU A 303 -74.39 -66.74 -19.36
CA LEU A 303 -74.95 -66.61 -20.72
C LEU A 303 -74.62 -67.82 -21.59
N GLU A 304 -73.40 -68.35 -21.53
CA GLU A 304 -73.02 -69.59 -22.24
C GLU A 304 -73.87 -70.78 -21.77
N LYS A 305 -74.09 -70.90 -20.45
CA LYS A 305 -74.98 -71.91 -19.88
C LYS A 305 -76.44 -71.71 -20.31
N LEU A 306 -76.90 -70.46 -20.38
CA LEU A 306 -78.25 -70.12 -20.83
C LEU A 306 -78.45 -70.51 -22.29
N SER A 307 -77.52 -70.12 -23.18
CA SER A 307 -77.51 -70.49 -24.60
C SER A 307 -77.60 -72.01 -24.79
N THR A 308 -76.78 -72.77 -24.07
CA THR A 308 -76.81 -74.24 -24.09
C THR A 308 -78.16 -74.80 -23.62
N THR A 309 -78.77 -74.19 -22.60
CA THR A 309 -80.06 -74.64 -22.05
C THR A 309 -81.22 -74.33 -22.99
N VAL A 310 -81.23 -73.14 -23.59
CA VAL A 310 -82.25 -72.72 -24.58
C VAL A 310 -82.16 -73.58 -25.83
N ASP A 311 -80.95 -73.86 -26.33
CA ASP A 311 -80.73 -74.75 -27.48
C ASP A 311 -81.25 -76.17 -27.21
N LYS A 312 -80.91 -76.75 -26.05
CA LYS A 312 -81.43 -78.06 -25.64
C LYS A 312 -82.96 -78.07 -25.54
N THR A 313 -83.55 -77.03 -24.96
CA THR A 313 -85.01 -76.92 -24.84
C THR A 313 -85.66 -76.78 -26.22
N GLY A 314 -85.00 -76.08 -27.16
CA GLY A 314 -85.41 -75.99 -28.56
C GLY A 314 -85.54 -77.35 -29.22
N VAL A 315 -84.53 -78.22 -29.05
CA VAL A 315 -84.54 -79.59 -29.57
C VAL A 315 -85.67 -80.43 -28.96
N GLU A 316 -85.92 -80.31 -27.65
CA GLU A 316 -87.00 -81.04 -26.97
C GLU A 316 -88.39 -80.61 -27.49
N VAL A 317 -88.62 -79.32 -27.71
CA VAL A 317 -89.89 -78.80 -28.25
C VAL A 317 -90.06 -79.13 -29.73
N GLU A 318 -88.98 -79.12 -30.52
CA GLU A 318 -89.00 -79.59 -31.91
C GLU A 318 -89.36 -81.08 -31.98
N GLY A 319 -88.83 -81.89 -31.06
CA GLY A 319 -89.23 -83.29 -30.88
C GLY A 319 -90.72 -83.44 -30.57
N LEU A 320 -91.29 -82.60 -29.70
CA LEU A 320 -92.74 -82.59 -29.41
C LEU A 320 -93.57 -82.24 -30.64
N ALA A 321 -93.12 -81.29 -31.47
CA ALA A 321 -93.79 -80.94 -32.73
C ALA A 321 -93.81 -82.12 -33.71
N HIS A 322 -92.70 -82.85 -33.83
CA HIS A 322 -92.62 -84.07 -34.62
C HIS A 322 -93.55 -85.16 -34.10
N GLN A 323 -93.57 -85.39 -32.78
CA GLN A 323 -94.45 -86.38 -32.17
C GLN A 323 -95.93 -86.03 -32.39
N ALA A 324 -96.29 -84.75 -32.31
CA ALA A 324 -97.64 -84.27 -32.63
C ALA A 324 -98.00 -84.52 -34.11
N GLN A 325 -97.07 -84.33 -35.04
CA GLN A 325 -97.26 -84.67 -36.46
C GLN A 325 -97.50 -86.16 -36.68
N ASP A 326 -96.80 -87.03 -35.96
CA ASP A 326 -97.01 -88.47 -36.07
C ASP A 326 -98.36 -88.89 -35.48
N ILE A 327 -98.80 -88.28 -34.38
CA ILE A 327 -100.16 -88.49 -33.86
C ILE A 327 -101.21 -88.00 -34.87
N ALA A 328 -100.99 -86.86 -35.54
CA ALA A 328 -101.91 -86.37 -36.58
C ALA A 328 -102.16 -87.43 -37.67
N LYS A 329 -101.08 -88.06 -38.17
CA LYS A 329 -101.17 -89.14 -39.17
C LYS A 329 -102.00 -90.32 -38.66
N VAL A 330 -101.84 -90.70 -37.40
CA VAL A 330 -102.62 -91.79 -36.79
C VAL A 330 -104.11 -91.40 -36.70
N VAL A 331 -104.40 -90.18 -36.29
CA VAL A 331 -105.77 -89.65 -36.20
C VAL A 331 -106.43 -89.59 -37.59
N ASP A 332 -105.69 -89.22 -38.64
CA ASP A 332 -106.16 -89.27 -40.03
C ASP A 332 -106.56 -90.69 -40.46
N VAL A 333 -105.76 -91.70 -40.12
CA VAL A 333 -106.08 -93.10 -40.39
C VAL A 333 -107.34 -93.54 -39.62
N ILE A 334 -107.48 -93.15 -38.34
CA ILE A 334 -108.68 -93.46 -37.55
C ILE A 334 -109.91 -92.79 -38.15
N ARG A 335 -109.79 -91.53 -38.59
CA ARG A 335 -110.87 -90.80 -39.28
C ARG A 335 -111.28 -91.49 -40.57
N ALA A 336 -110.32 -91.91 -41.40
CA ALA A 336 -110.58 -92.66 -42.62
C ALA A 336 -111.26 -94.01 -42.34
N ILE A 337 -110.83 -94.74 -41.30
CA ILE A 337 -111.47 -95.98 -40.86
C ILE A 337 -112.90 -95.71 -40.37
N ALA A 338 -113.12 -94.65 -39.60
CA ALA A 338 -114.44 -94.27 -39.11
C ALA A 338 -115.39 -93.90 -40.27
N GLU A 339 -114.90 -93.16 -41.25
CA GLU A 339 -115.67 -92.82 -42.46
C GLU A 339 -115.99 -94.06 -43.31
N GLN A 340 -115.01 -94.95 -43.50
CA GLN A 340 -115.23 -96.24 -44.17
C GLN A 340 -116.22 -97.12 -43.40
N THR A 341 -116.14 -97.13 -42.06
CA THR A 341 -117.06 -97.88 -41.19
C THR A 341 -118.47 -97.31 -41.27
N ASN A 342 -118.61 -95.98 -41.30
CA ASN A 342 -119.89 -95.29 -41.50
C ASN A 342 -120.51 -95.63 -42.87
N LEU A 343 -119.68 -95.72 -43.92
CA LEU A 343 -120.13 -96.08 -45.27
C LEU A 343 -120.53 -97.57 -45.36
N GLN A 344 -119.76 -98.47 -44.74
CA GLN A 344 -120.10 -99.89 -44.65
C GLN A 344 -121.38 -100.11 -43.83
N ALA A 345 -121.53 -99.40 -42.71
CA ALA A 345 -122.74 -99.44 -41.89
C ALA A 345 -123.97 -98.91 -42.64
N LEU A 346 -123.82 -97.85 -43.44
CA LEU A 346 -124.88 -97.35 -44.31
C LEU A 346 -125.30 -98.39 -45.36
N ASN A 347 -124.34 -99.04 -46.02
CA ASN A 347 -124.63 -100.11 -46.97
C ASN A 347 -125.33 -101.30 -46.31
N ALA A 348 -124.93 -101.67 -45.09
CA ALA A 348 -125.57 -102.71 -44.31
C ALA A 348 -127.00 -102.33 -43.88
N ALA A 349 -127.23 -101.08 -43.48
CA ALA A 349 -128.57 -100.56 -43.15
C ALA A 349 -129.50 -100.56 -44.36
N ILE A 350 -128.99 -100.19 -45.55
CA ILE A 350 -129.73 -100.25 -46.82
C ILE A 350 -130.12 -101.69 -47.15
N GLU A 351 -129.19 -102.64 -47.07
CA GLU A 351 -129.47 -104.05 -47.41
C GLU A 351 -130.38 -104.72 -46.36
N ALA A 352 -130.26 -104.34 -45.09
CA ALA A 352 -131.17 -104.76 -44.02
C ALA A 352 -132.60 -104.23 -44.25
N ALA A 353 -132.76 -102.99 -44.72
CA ALA A 353 -134.06 -102.45 -45.12
C ALA A 353 -134.63 -103.18 -46.35
N ARG A 354 -133.76 -103.64 -47.26
CA ARG A 354 -134.12 -104.41 -48.47
C ARG A 354 -134.62 -105.82 -48.16
N ALA A 355 -134.15 -106.43 -47.06
CA ALA A 355 -134.58 -107.75 -46.58
C ALA A 355 -135.91 -107.75 -45.80
N GLY A 356 -136.55 -106.60 -45.61
CA GLY A 356 -137.86 -106.48 -44.94
C GLY A 356 -137.85 -106.93 -43.48
N GLU A 357 -138.91 -107.63 -43.03
CA GLU A 357 -139.06 -108.06 -41.62
C GLU A 357 -137.94 -109.00 -41.12
N GLN A 358 -137.27 -109.75 -42.01
CA GLN A 358 -136.13 -110.61 -41.65
C GLN A 358 -134.84 -109.82 -41.36
N GLY A 359 -134.76 -108.55 -41.78
CA GLY A 359 -133.58 -107.68 -41.63
C GLY A 359 -133.60 -106.76 -40.41
N ARG A 360 -134.68 -106.70 -39.62
CA ARG A 360 -134.85 -105.73 -38.52
C ARG A 360 -133.74 -105.79 -37.46
N GLY A 361 -133.28 -106.98 -37.07
CA GLY A 361 -132.19 -107.13 -36.11
C GLY A 361 -130.85 -106.60 -36.65
N PHE A 362 -130.58 -106.82 -37.95
CA PHE A 362 -129.39 -106.30 -38.63
C PHE A 362 -129.45 -104.78 -38.82
N ALA A 363 -130.64 -104.22 -39.07
CA ALA A 363 -130.82 -102.77 -39.21
C ALA A 363 -130.45 -102.02 -37.91
N VAL A 364 -130.87 -102.52 -36.74
CA VAL A 364 -130.52 -101.91 -35.45
C VAL A 364 -129.02 -101.95 -35.19
N VAL A 365 -128.34 -103.06 -35.50
CA VAL A 365 -126.88 -103.16 -35.35
C VAL A 365 -126.17 -102.22 -36.33
N ALA A 366 -126.65 -102.11 -37.57
CA ALA A 366 -126.09 -101.20 -38.56
C ALA A 366 -126.22 -99.73 -38.15
N ASP A 367 -127.37 -99.32 -37.59
CA ASP A 367 -127.58 -97.97 -37.07
C ASP A 367 -126.70 -97.67 -35.83
N GLU A 368 -126.49 -98.64 -34.94
CA GLU A 368 -125.60 -98.48 -33.78
C GLU A 368 -124.12 -98.37 -34.21
N VAL A 369 -123.68 -99.17 -35.18
CA VAL A 369 -122.33 -99.07 -35.77
C VAL A 369 -122.16 -97.72 -36.48
N ARG A 370 -123.19 -97.22 -37.17
CA ARG A 370 -123.19 -95.91 -37.81
C ARG A 370 -123.09 -94.78 -36.79
N ALA A 371 -123.82 -94.86 -35.67
CA ALA A 371 -123.74 -93.89 -34.58
C ALA A 371 -122.36 -93.89 -33.90
N LEU A 372 -121.76 -95.07 -33.71
CA LEU A 372 -120.41 -95.22 -33.16
C LEU A 372 -119.35 -94.66 -34.13
N ALA A 373 -119.48 -94.92 -35.42
CA ALA A 373 -118.60 -94.38 -36.46
C ALA A 373 -118.68 -92.84 -36.51
N HIS A 374 -119.88 -92.27 -36.43
CA HIS A 374 -120.07 -90.82 -36.33
C HIS A 374 -119.43 -90.25 -35.06
N ARG A 375 -119.65 -90.85 -33.88
CA ARG A 375 -118.99 -90.42 -32.62
C ARG A 375 -117.47 -90.50 -32.70
N THR A 376 -116.93 -91.52 -33.37
CA THR A 376 -115.50 -91.68 -33.61
C THR A 376 -114.98 -90.55 -34.51
N GLN A 377 -115.71 -90.23 -35.59
CA GLN A 377 -115.36 -89.13 -36.50
C GLN A 377 -115.34 -87.77 -35.78
N THR A 378 -116.37 -87.46 -34.97
CA THR A 378 -116.40 -86.25 -34.15
C THR A 378 -115.23 -86.19 -33.17
N SER A 379 -114.94 -87.29 -32.47
CA SER A 379 -113.81 -87.34 -31.51
C SER A 379 -112.46 -87.19 -32.21
N THR A 380 -112.27 -87.79 -33.39
CA THR A 380 -111.05 -87.61 -34.18
C THR A 380 -110.87 -86.17 -34.65
N GLN A 381 -111.96 -85.46 -34.96
CA GLN A 381 -111.91 -84.05 -35.35
C GLN A 381 -111.54 -83.14 -34.16
N GLU A 382 -112.03 -83.44 -32.96
CA GLU A 382 -111.61 -82.74 -31.73
C GLU A 382 -110.13 -82.99 -31.42
N ILE A 383 -109.65 -84.24 -31.57
CA ILE A 383 -108.23 -84.58 -31.40
C ILE A 383 -107.36 -83.89 -32.46
N GLU A 384 -107.80 -83.85 -33.71
CA GLU A 384 -107.12 -83.14 -34.80
C GLU A 384 -106.94 -81.65 -34.47
N GLN A 385 -107.99 -80.99 -33.95
CA GLN A 385 -107.90 -79.60 -33.48
C GLN A 385 -106.91 -79.42 -32.32
N MET A 386 -106.92 -80.34 -31.34
CA MET A 386 -105.94 -80.31 -30.24
C MET A 386 -104.51 -80.47 -30.74
N ILE A 387 -104.27 -81.39 -31.68
CA ILE A 387 -102.94 -81.61 -32.28
C ILE A 387 -102.49 -80.40 -33.09
N GLN A 388 -103.37 -79.78 -33.88
CA GLN A 388 -103.07 -78.53 -34.57
C GLN A 388 -102.70 -77.41 -33.57
N GLY A 389 -103.39 -77.35 -32.43
CA GLY A 389 -103.04 -76.46 -31.32
C GLY A 389 -101.64 -76.74 -30.75
N ILE A 390 -101.32 -78.01 -30.50
CA ILE A 390 -99.99 -78.42 -30.02
C ILE A 390 -98.91 -78.06 -31.04
N GLN A 391 -99.09 -78.37 -32.32
CA GLN A 391 -98.13 -78.04 -33.37
C GLN A 391 -97.89 -76.54 -33.49
N LYS A 392 -98.97 -75.74 -33.48
CA LYS A 392 -98.87 -74.28 -33.52
C LYS A 392 -98.12 -73.72 -32.33
N ASN A 393 -98.43 -74.20 -31.12
CA ASN A 393 -97.80 -73.75 -29.89
C ASN A 393 -96.33 -74.19 -29.81
N SER A 394 -96.01 -75.42 -30.20
CA SER A 394 -94.62 -75.92 -30.27
C SER A 394 -93.79 -75.14 -31.29
N SER A 395 -94.34 -74.86 -32.48
CA SER A 395 -93.67 -74.03 -33.49
C SER A 395 -93.42 -72.60 -32.98
N GLY A 396 -94.41 -71.99 -32.32
CA GLY A 396 -94.25 -70.68 -31.68
C GLY A 396 -93.21 -70.68 -30.56
N ALA A 397 -93.13 -71.74 -29.77
CA ALA A 397 -92.12 -71.92 -28.74
C ALA A 397 -90.71 -72.08 -29.33
N VAL A 398 -90.53 -72.87 -30.41
CA VAL A 398 -89.25 -72.98 -31.14
C VAL A 398 -88.81 -71.62 -31.70
N GLN A 399 -89.73 -70.84 -32.27
CA GLN A 399 -89.41 -69.50 -32.78
C GLN A 399 -88.96 -68.57 -31.63
N SER A 400 -89.64 -68.61 -30.49
CA SER A 400 -89.28 -67.83 -29.30
C SER A 400 -87.91 -68.23 -28.73
N MET A 401 -87.57 -69.53 -28.77
CA MET A 401 -86.27 -70.04 -28.36
C MET A 401 -85.15 -69.59 -29.32
N LYS A 402 -85.39 -69.61 -30.64
CA LYS A 402 -84.43 -69.07 -31.63
C LYS A 402 -84.16 -67.59 -31.41
N GLN A 403 -85.21 -66.80 -31.13
CA GLN A 403 -85.04 -65.39 -30.79
C GLN A 403 -84.27 -65.22 -29.48
N SER A 404 -84.58 -65.99 -28.45
CA SER A 404 -83.87 -65.95 -27.16
C SER A 404 -82.39 -66.29 -27.30
N ASN A 405 -82.03 -67.26 -28.16
CA ASN A 405 -80.64 -67.56 -28.49
C ASN A 405 -79.95 -66.37 -29.16
N ALA A 406 -80.58 -65.75 -30.17
CA ALA A 406 -80.01 -64.58 -30.83
C ALA A 406 -79.79 -63.39 -29.87
N GLU A 407 -80.72 -63.16 -28.95
CA GLU A 407 -80.58 -62.14 -27.90
C GLU A 407 -79.49 -62.50 -26.88
N THR A 408 -79.35 -63.78 -26.53
CA THR A 408 -78.28 -64.28 -25.66
C THR A 408 -76.91 -64.09 -26.29
N ASP A 409 -76.76 -64.42 -27.59
CA ASP A 409 -75.51 -64.24 -28.34
C ASP A 409 -75.12 -62.77 -28.46
N ALA A 410 -76.09 -61.89 -28.73
CA ALA A 410 -75.86 -60.44 -28.75
C ALA A 410 -75.41 -59.91 -27.37
N THR A 411 -76.03 -60.41 -26.29
CA THR A 411 -75.67 -60.03 -24.92
C THR A 411 -74.28 -60.56 -24.54
N LEU A 412 -73.93 -61.76 -25.00
CA LEU A 412 -72.60 -62.34 -24.80
C LEU A 412 -71.51 -61.49 -25.46
N LEU A 413 -71.73 -61.02 -26.69
CA LEU A 413 -70.81 -60.11 -27.39
C LEU A 413 -70.58 -58.81 -26.59
N ILE A 414 -71.66 -58.21 -26.07
CA ILE A 414 -71.58 -56.99 -25.25
C ILE A 414 -70.80 -57.26 -23.96
N ALA A 415 -71.05 -58.39 -23.30
CA ALA A 415 -70.33 -58.78 -22.09
C ALA A 415 -68.82 -58.98 -22.36
N GLN A 416 -68.46 -59.61 -23.48
CA GLN A 416 -67.06 -59.76 -23.90
C GLN A 416 -66.39 -58.41 -24.19
N GLN A 417 -67.10 -57.48 -24.84
CA GLN A 417 -66.58 -56.12 -25.06
C GLN A 417 -66.39 -55.36 -23.74
N ALA A 418 -67.30 -55.53 -22.78
CA ALA A 418 -67.17 -54.95 -21.46
C ALA A 418 -65.95 -55.51 -20.70
N ASP A 419 -65.69 -56.81 -20.79
CA ASP A 419 -64.51 -57.43 -20.20
C ASP A 419 -63.19 -56.87 -20.77
N VAL A 420 -63.11 -56.69 -22.10
CA VAL A 420 -61.94 -56.05 -22.73
C VAL A 420 -61.76 -54.61 -22.24
N ALA A 421 -62.84 -53.83 -22.19
CA ALA A 421 -62.78 -52.45 -21.70
C ALA A 421 -62.33 -52.36 -20.24
N ILE A 422 -62.76 -53.29 -19.39
CA ILE A 422 -62.30 -53.36 -17.98
C ILE A 422 -60.82 -53.70 -17.90
N ARG A 423 -60.30 -54.61 -18.73
CA ARG A 423 -58.84 -54.92 -18.77
C ARG A 423 -58.01 -53.71 -19.18
N ASP A 424 -58.47 -52.94 -20.16
CA ASP A 424 -57.79 -51.73 -20.61
C ASP A 424 -57.77 -50.65 -19.50
N ILE A 425 -58.86 -50.54 -18.74
CA ILE A 425 -58.95 -49.67 -17.56
C ILE A 425 -57.95 -50.13 -16.49
N THR A 426 -57.90 -51.42 -16.17
CA THR A 426 -56.95 -51.97 -15.18
C THR A 426 -55.50 -51.70 -15.58
N THR A 427 -55.16 -51.91 -16.86
CA THR A 427 -53.82 -51.60 -17.39
C THR A 427 -53.49 -50.12 -17.27
N SER A 428 -54.44 -49.25 -17.60
CA SER A 428 -54.28 -47.79 -17.47
C SER A 428 -54.10 -47.36 -16.01
N ILE A 429 -54.84 -47.95 -15.08
CA ILE A 429 -54.71 -47.70 -13.64
C ILE A 429 -53.32 -48.10 -13.15
N SER A 430 -52.80 -49.25 -13.57
CA SER A 430 -51.44 -49.69 -13.23
C SER A 430 -50.39 -48.67 -13.69
N HIS A 431 -50.50 -48.15 -14.92
CA HIS A 431 -49.59 -47.11 -15.41
C HIS A 431 -49.71 -45.79 -14.63
N ILE A 432 -50.90 -45.41 -14.19
CA ILE A 432 -51.08 -44.21 -13.35
C ILE A 432 -50.40 -44.43 -11.98
N ASN A 433 -50.55 -45.62 -11.39
CA ASN A 433 -49.91 -45.94 -10.12
C ASN A 433 -48.38 -45.88 -10.20
N GLU A 434 -47.79 -46.43 -11.27
CA GLU A 434 -46.34 -46.35 -11.54
C GLU A 434 -45.87 -44.89 -11.69
N ARG A 435 -46.62 -44.06 -12.42
CA ARG A 435 -46.32 -42.63 -12.56
C ARG A 435 -46.41 -41.88 -11.25
N ASN A 436 -47.39 -42.19 -10.40
CA ASN A 436 -47.52 -41.59 -9.07
C ASN A 436 -46.30 -41.90 -8.19
N LEU A 437 -45.79 -43.14 -8.24
CA LEU A 437 -44.55 -43.52 -7.54
C LEU A 437 -43.32 -42.74 -8.05
N MET A 438 -43.21 -42.53 -9.37
CA MET A 438 -42.15 -41.69 -9.94
C MET A 438 -42.28 -40.23 -9.51
N ILE A 439 -43.50 -39.66 -9.48
CA ILE A 439 -43.74 -38.29 -9.02
C ILE A 439 -43.35 -38.15 -7.54
N ALA A 440 -43.69 -39.11 -6.69
CA ALA A 440 -43.31 -39.11 -5.28
C ALA A 440 -41.78 -39.10 -5.11
N THR A 441 -41.08 -40.02 -5.80
CA THR A 441 -39.62 -40.09 -5.80
C THR A 441 -38.97 -38.80 -6.31
N ALA A 442 -39.47 -38.25 -7.41
CA ALA A 442 -38.95 -37.00 -7.98
C ALA A 442 -39.18 -35.81 -7.02
N SER A 443 -40.31 -35.79 -6.33
CA SER A 443 -40.61 -34.76 -5.32
C SER A 443 -39.66 -34.87 -4.12
N GLU A 444 -39.34 -36.07 -3.65
CA GLU A 444 -38.33 -36.26 -2.59
C GLU A 444 -36.94 -35.74 -3.01
N GLN A 445 -36.53 -36.02 -4.25
CA GLN A 445 -35.27 -35.48 -4.80
C GLN A 445 -35.30 -33.95 -4.88
N GLN A 446 -36.40 -33.37 -5.36
CA GLN A 446 -36.56 -31.91 -5.40
C GLN A 446 -36.53 -31.29 -4.00
N ALA A 447 -37.14 -31.92 -3.00
CA ALA A 447 -37.09 -31.47 -1.61
C ALA A 447 -35.66 -31.51 -1.03
N HIS A 448 -34.84 -32.47 -1.47
CA HIS A 448 -33.43 -32.50 -1.09
C HIS A 448 -32.64 -31.35 -1.72
N VAL A 449 -32.87 -31.07 -3.01
CA VAL A 449 -32.24 -29.95 -3.71
C VAL A 449 -32.66 -28.62 -3.07
N ALA A 450 -33.94 -28.44 -2.74
CA ALA A 450 -34.45 -27.24 -2.09
C ALA A 450 -33.74 -26.96 -0.75
N ARG A 451 -33.53 -28.00 0.08
CA ARG A 451 -32.76 -27.88 1.33
C ARG A 451 -31.30 -27.48 1.10
N SER A 452 -30.65 -28.02 0.07
CA SER A 452 -29.29 -27.62 -0.28
C SER A 452 -29.22 -26.17 -0.77
N VAL A 453 -30.24 -25.69 -1.50
CA VAL A 453 -30.33 -24.27 -1.88
C VAL A 453 -30.52 -23.39 -0.65
N ASP A 454 -31.35 -23.79 0.31
CA ASP A 454 -31.54 -23.08 1.59
C ASP A 454 -30.21 -22.95 2.37
N GLU A 455 -29.45 -24.03 2.50
CA GLU A 455 -28.11 -24.00 3.11
C GLU A 455 -27.14 -23.04 2.39
N ASN A 456 -27.17 -23.01 1.06
CA ASN A 456 -26.37 -22.08 0.27
C ASN A 456 -26.79 -20.62 0.49
N LEU A 457 -28.09 -20.35 0.64
CA LEU A 457 -28.60 -19.00 0.94
C LEU A 457 -28.16 -18.51 2.32
N VAL A 458 -28.10 -19.40 3.32
CA VAL A 458 -27.53 -19.08 4.63
C VAL A 458 -26.05 -18.70 4.50
N SER A 459 -25.27 -19.47 3.74
CA SER A 459 -23.85 -19.16 3.48
C SER A 459 -23.65 -17.82 2.77
N ILE A 460 -24.50 -17.50 1.78
CA ILE A 460 -24.48 -16.20 1.07
C ILE A 460 -24.81 -15.05 2.03
N ARG A 461 -25.75 -15.25 2.95
CA ARG A 461 -26.11 -14.26 3.97
C ARG A 461 -24.93 -14.00 4.91
N ASP A 462 -24.29 -15.05 5.41
CA ASP A 462 -23.12 -14.92 6.30
C ASP A 462 -21.96 -14.21 5.59
N LEU A 463 -21.71 -14.55 4.32
CA LEU A 463 -20.74 -13.86 3.49
C LEU A 463 -21.08 -12.38 3.30
N SER A 464 -22.37 -12.04 3.11
CA SER A 464 -22.83 -10.66 3.00
C SER A 464 -22.56 -9.86 4.29
N VAL A 465 -22.77 -10.47 5.46
CA VAL A 465 -22.42 -9.86 6.76
C VAL A 465 -20.92 -9.64 6.88
N GLN A 466 -20.10 -10.62 6.49
CA GLN A 466 -18.64 -10.49 6.49
C GLN A 466 -18.16 -9.40 5.54
N SER A 467 -18.71 -9.34 4.32
CA SER A 467 -18.42 -8.30 3.34
C SER A 467 -18.82 -6.92 3.85
N SER A 468 -19.95 -6.79 4.54
CA SER A 468 -20.38 -5.52 5.15
C SER A 468 -19.36 -5.03 6.19
N SER A 469 -18.90 -5.94 7.06
CA SER A 469 -17.85 -5.62 8.03
C SER A 469 -16.54 -5.21 7.35
N ALA A 470 -16.13 -5.91 6.30
CA ALA A 470 -14.93 -5.59 5.54
C ALA A 470 -15.03 -4.21 4.85
N SER A 471 -16.16 -3.91 4.22
CA SER A 471 -16.43 -2.58 3.66
C SER A 471 -16.37 -1.49 4.73
N SER A 472 -16.95 -1.71 5.92
CA SER A 472 -16.85 -0.74 7.02
C SER A 472 -15.40 -0.48 7.46
N GLN A 473 -14.56 -1.53 7.50
CA GLN A 473 -13.14 -1.40 7.83
C GLN A 473 -12.39 -0.63 6.74
N THR A 474 -12.62 -0.95 5.47
CA THR A 474 -12.02 -0.24 4.33
C THR A 474 -12.41 1.23 4.34
N SER A 475 -13.69 1.57 4.59
CA SER A 475 -14.16 2.96 4.67
C SER A 475 -13.40 3.74 5.75
N THR A 476 -13.22 3.14 6.92
CA THR A 476 -12.46 3.75 8.03
C THR A 476 -11.00 3.98 7.63
N ALA A 477 -10.37 2.97 7.02
CA ALA A 477 -8.98 3.07 6.56
C ALA A 477 -8.81 4.13 5.46
N SER A 478 -9.75 4.24 4.52
CA SER A 478 -9.76 5.28 3.49
C SER A 478 -9.85 6.68 4.10
N GLN A 479 -10.71 6.88 5.11
CA GLN A 479 -10.78 8.15 5.83
C GLN A 479 -9.49 8.50 6.56
N GLU A 480 -8.83 7.52 7.19
CA GLU A 480 -7.52 7.72 7.81
C GLU A 480 -6.44 8.07 6.79
N LEU A 481 -6.40 7.38 5.64
CA LEU A 481 -5.45 7.68 4.56
C LEU A 481 -5.67 9.09 3.98
N SER A 482 -6.92 9.49 3.76
CA SER A 482 -7.27 10.84 3.31
C SER A 482 -6.78 11.89 4.31
N ARG A 483 -7.00 11.66 5.61
CA ARG A 483 -6.49 12.54 6.66
C ARG A 483 -4.96 12.60 6.69
N LEU A 484 -4.29 11.45 6.57
CA LEU A 484 -2.82 11.39 6.54
C LEU A 484 -2.24 12.13 5.33
N ALA A 485 -2.88 12.02 4.17
CA ALA A 485 -2.52 12.74 2.95
C ALA A 485 -2.64 14.27 3.13
N VAL A 486 -3.73 14.73 3.74
CA VAL A 486 -3.92 16.15 4.09
C VAL A 486 -2.88 16.62 5.11
N ASP A 487 -2.55 15.79 6.11
CA ASP A 487 -1.53 16.09 7.11
C ASP A 487 -0.13 16.20 6.49
N LEU A 488 0.23 15.30 5.58
CA LEU A 488 1.48 15.35 4.82
C LEU A 488 1.55 16.58 3.91
N SER A 489 0.47 16.87 3.17
CA SER A 489 0.38 18.07 2.33
C SER A 489 0.59 19.35 3.15
N ARG A 490 0.02 19.41 4.35
CA ARG A 490 0.20 20.52 5.29
C ARG A 490 1.62 20.62 5.88
N LEU A 491 2.28 19.48 6.12
CA LEU A 491 3.69 19.48 6.55
C LEU A 491 4.62 19.97 5.44
N VAL A 492 4.34 19.58 4.20
CA VAL A 492 5.09 20.02 3.02
C VAL A 492 4.85 21.49 2.72
N SER A 493 3.63 22.00 2.87
CA SER A 493 3.31 23.42 2.61
C SER A 493 3.99 24.41 3.58
N ARG A 494 4.57 23.92 4.69
CA ARG A 494 5.44 24.71 5.56
C ARG A 494 6.74 25.10 4.86
N PHE A 495 7.20 24.30 3.91
CA PHE A 495 8.35 24.62 3.06
C PHE A 495 7.86 25.48 1.89
N SER A 496 8.42 26.68 1.74
CA SER A 496 8.20 27.52 0.57
C SER A 496 9.12 27.03 -0.55
N VAL A 497 8.56 26.31 -1.51
CA VAL A 497 9.27 25.80 -2.70
C VAL A 497 9.10 26.77 -3.86
#